data_AF-A0A9E4KIJ7-F1
#
_entry.id   AF-A0A9E4KIJ7-F1
#
_cell.length_a   1.000
_cell.length_b   1.000
_cell.length_c   1.000
_cell.angle_alpha   90.00
_cell.angle_beta   90.00
_cell.angle_gamma   90.00
#
_symmetry.space_group_name_H-M   'P 1'
#
loop_
_entity.id
_entity.type
_entity.pdbx_description
1 polymer ?
#
loop_
_entity_poly.entity_id
_entity_poly.type
_entity_poly.pdbx_seq_one_letter_code
_entity_poly.pdbx_strand_id
1 'polypeptide(L)'
;MTAAGQQVRTLVLGALVAGVAGCGPSAETVPPADVLGRRPADRLFDDPELQRVTDLALAGDVSGLVGLLTEVRPDIRARAVFSLPTAVDRAGASPERGLAEALVELMDDPAPLVRSDVVFALGKLDWTREDTVRGTDAQGMETASGATDAGSGTTGSLVVGALAGYLTTENDPGARELAYRTLGDLVSREPAAVEALVGMKEEVRADELHLWLAALAKMGNGVLPVPREVRDTLTAELLSPDAKVRLAAATFFSAVPSIRSWGGRNLFLRHALDKYARDDPAAIHVLKGLAPLMDAMDAARLREWADSASDWRARAAAVRGLNPETISLFSLVDALDDPSAAVAGAAGSRLRHVRLGNETGESLNEWLESTEGRLGAKRALLINRASSRDSEPVVDWATKALQSGTQAERAVAAEALAYVADEKAAGLLARLRDALDRPRPACPASTSGPALSDSGGTVDWAGLARTLPSDGEHGLEFRTTRGTVTFELFAEEAPLSVQAIIELASAGRLDCRWLEPEVIGESVRLRPADWNGDGEVPFGGTDLSLADLPAEITRSRPGRGTLVLVPWPAETRDQLGVEVSPGLVMVRSEVVDLPTPVTVIGSAVEGLAVLDRLEYLDLIESVRLVRTTPRTGTYP
;
A
#
# COMPACT_ATOMS: atom_id res chain seq x y z
N MET A 1 -1.83 81.20 31.51
CA MET A 1 -2.24 81.92 30.28
C MET A 1 -1.12 81.73 29.26
N THR A 2 -1.19 80.91 28.22
CA THR A 2 -2.22 80.07 27.57
C THR A 2 -1.41 79.01 26.79
N ALA A 3 -1.22 77.80 27.33
CA ALA A 3 -1.97 76.55 27.06
C ALA A 3 -1.67 75.97 25.65
N ALA A 4 -0.66 75.10 25.45
CA ALA A 4 -0.46 73.71 25.89
C ALA A 4 -1.42 72.71 25.17
N GLY A 5 -0.97 71.65 24.49
CA GLY A 5 0.36 71.07 24.45
C GLY A 5 0.59 70.08 23.30
N GLN A 6 1.87 69.98 22.96
CA GLN A 6 2.52 69.05 22.05
C GLN A 6 3.53 68.26 22.91
N GLN A 7 3.37 66.94 23.03
CA GLN A 7 4.39 65.98 23.50
C GLN A 7 4.23 64.75 22.58
N VAL A 8 5.07 64.54 21.55
CA VAL A 8 6.45 64.00 21.55
C VAL A 8 6.51 62.49 21.82
N ARG A 9 6.84 61.76 20.73
CA ARG A 9 7.54 60.45 20.60
C ARG A 9 6.76 59.21 21.08
N THR A 10 6.62 58.14 20.27
CA THR A 10 7.72 57.20 19.93
C THR A 10 7.25 56.21 18.83
N LEU A 11 8.05 56.10 17.75
CA LEU A 11 8.36 55.00 16.78
C LEU A 11 7.32 53.87 16.50
N VAL A 12 7.18 53.24 15.32
CA VAL A 12 7.80 53.21 13.98
C VAL A 12 6.89 52.25 13.19
N LEU A 13 6.61 52.50 11.90
CA LEU A 13 6.75 51.48 10.85
C LEU A 13 6.47 52.13 9.49
N GLY A 14 7.52 52.15 8.66
CA GLY A 14 7.44 52.58 7.28
C GLY A 14 7.19 51.42 6.31
N ALA A 15 7.19 51.82 5.04
CA ALA A 15 7.24 51.00 3.83
C ALA A 15 5.90 50.41 3.35
N LEU A 16 5.20 51.25 2.58
CA LEU A 16 4.09 50.91 1.70
C LEU A 16 4.65 50.65 0.29
N VAL A 17 5.21 49.46 0.06
CA VAL A 17 5.32 48.79 -1.27
C VAL A 17 5.44 47.29 -1.00
N ALA A 18 4.35 46.54 -1.14
CA ALA A 18 4.39 45.08 -1.18
C ALA A 18 3.57 44.62 -2.39
N GLY A 19 4.25 43.91 -3.29
CA GLY A 19 3.71 43.38 -4.53
C GLY A 19 2.66 42.30 -4.30
N VAL A 20 1.83 42.14 -5.33
CA VAL A 20 0.88 41.05 -5.50
C VAL A 20 1.69 39.75 -5.62
N ALA A 21 1.97 39.11 -4.49
CA ALA A 21 2.36 37.71 -4.45
C ALA A 21 1.06 36.89 -4.52
N GLY A 22 0.85 36.22 -5.65
CA GLY A 22 -0.18 35.20 -5.75
C GLY A 22 0.10 34.11 -4.73
N CYS A 23 -0.88 33.83 -3.86
CA CYS A 23 -0.94 32.57 -3.14
C CYS A 23 -1.16 31.46 -4.17
N GLY A 24 -0.06 30.88 -4.68
CA GLY A 24 -0.10 29.53 -5.21
C GLY A 24 -0.41 28.56 -4.07
N PRO A 25 -1.09 27.43 -4.34
CA PRO A 25 -1.28 26.39 -3.33
C PRO A 25 0.11 25.95 -2.86
N SER A 26 0.38 26.11 -1.56
CA SER A 26 1.57 25.60 -0.93
C SER A 26 1.73 24.12 -1.31
N ALA A 27 2.87 23.81 -1.92
CA ALA A 27 3.23 22.46 -2.30
C ALA A 27 3.10 21.54 -1.07
N GLU A 28 2.31 20.50 -1.25
CA GLU A 28 2.07 19.40 -0.34
C GLU A 28 3.42 18.77 0.06
N THR A 29 3.93 19.07 1.24
CA THR A 29 5.07 18.36 1.85
C THR A 29 4.53 17.40 2.91
N VAL A 30 3.77 16.40 2.47
CA VAL A 30 3.82 15.11 3.15
C VAL A 30 5.09 14.44 2.61
N PRO A 31 6.07 14.10 3.46
CA PRO A 31 7.27 13.43 2.97
C PRO A 31 6.86 12.15 2.22
N PRO A 32 7.44 11.86 1.03
CA PRO A 32 7.26 10.56 0.38
C PRO A 32 7.67 9.44 1.33
N ALA A 33 7.16 8.23 1.12
CA ALA A 33 7.48 7.00 1.87
C ALA A 33 8.85 7.08 2.54
N ASP A 34 8.82 6.95 3.87
CA ASP A 34 9.95 7.20 4.75
C ASP A 34 11.24 6.60 4.18
N VAL A 35 12.28 7.44 4.04
CA VAL A 35 13.64 6.97 3.75
C VAL A 35 14.13 6.06 4.92
N LEU A 36 13.46 6.16 6.08
CA LEU A 36 13.58 5.24 7.19
C LEU A 36 13.05 3.85 6.80
N GLY A 37 13.99 2.94 6.57
CA GLY A 37 13.70 1.54 6.25
C GLY A 37 14.27 1.06 4.93
N ARG A 38 14.78 1.95 4.06
CA ARG A 38 15.58 1.54 2.89
C ARG A 38 16.88 0.92 3.36
N ARG A 39 17.30 -0.19 2.75
CA ARG A 39 18.63 -0.74 3.00
C ARG A 39 19.68 0.20 2.38
N PRO A 40 20.73 0.62 3.11
CA PRO A 40 21.83 1.39 2.52
C PRO A 40 22.43 0.67 1.31
N ALA A 41 22.82 1.44 0.30
CA ALA A 41 23.50 0.89 -0.87
C ALA A 41 24.86 0.29 -0.45
N ASP A 42 25.20 -0.88 -0.99
CA ASP A 42 26.43 -1.62 -0.69
C ASP A 42 27.32 -1.84 -1.92
N ARG A 43 27.07 -1.10 -3.01
CA ARG A 43 27.87 -1.14 -4.25
C ARG A 43 27.79 -2.49 -4.97
N LEU A 44 26.63 -3.14 -4.88
CA LEU A 44 26.35 -4.42 -5.54
C LEU A 44 26.80 -4.47 -7.01
N PHE A 45 26.66 -3.37 -7.76
CA PHE A 45 27.05 -3.34 -9.18
C PHE A 45 28.56 -3.36 -9.43
N ASP A 46 29.36 -2.94 -8.45
CA ASP A 46 30.81 -2.82 -8.58
C ASP A 46 31.58 -4.02 -7.99
N ASP A 47 30.92 -4.86 -7.17
CA ASP A 47 31.57 -5.92 -6.40
C ASP A 47 31.09 -7.33 -6.77
N PRO A 48 31.91 -8.13 -7.48
CA PRO A 48 31.57 -9.50 -7.87
C PRO A 48 31.30 -10.44 -6.69
N GLU A 49 31.89 -10.20 -5.50
CA GLU A 49 31.63 -11.06 -4.33
C GLU A 49 30.24 -10.80 -3.76
N LEU A 50 29.77 -9.55 -3.77
CA LEU A 50 28.38 -9.22 -3.39
C LEU A 50 27.38 -9.75 -4.42
N GLN A 51 27.68 -9.65 -5.71
CA GLN A 51 26.86 -10.24 -6.79
C GLN A 51 26.69 -11.74 -6.59
N ARG A 52 27.78 -12.45 -6.27
CA ARG A 52 27.75 -13.88 -5.98
C ARG A 52 26.84 -14.23 -4.80
N VAL A 53 26.79 -13.39 -3.76
CA VAL A 53 25.89 -13.60 -2.62
C VAL A 53 24.43 -13.53 -3.08
N THR A 54 24.08 -12.54 -3.92
CA THR A 54 22.74 -12.44 -4.49
C THR A 54 22.41 -13.61 -5.40
N ASP A 55 23.35 -14.04 -6.24
CA ASP A 55 23.16 -15.20 -7.12
C ASP A 55 22.87 -16.49 -6.32
N LEU A 56 23.54 -16.69 -5.17
CA LEU A 56 23.24 -17.81 -4.25
C LEU A 56 21.80 -17.74 -3.74
N ALA A 57 21.32 -16.55 -3.39
CA ALA A 57 19.95 -16.37 -2.91
C ALA A 57 18.91 -16.65 -4.00
N LEU A 58 19.15 -16.19 -5.22
CA LEU A 58 18.26 -16.44 -6.36
C LEU A 58 18.24 -17.91 -6.77
N ALA A 59 19.35 -18.64 -6.56
CA ALA A 59 19.44 -20.08 -6.74
C ALA A 59 18.80 -20.89 -5.59
N GLY A 60 18.39 -20.25 -4.49
CA GLY A 60 17.88 -20.93 -3.30
C GLY A 60 18.95 -21.67 -2.49
N ASP A 61 20.23 -21.31 -2.63
CA ASP A 61 21.35 -21.95 -1.91
C ASP A 61 21.49 -21.42 -0.48
N VAL A 62 20.59 -21.87 0.39
CA VAL A 62 20.57 -21.50 1.82
C VAL A 62 21.87 -21.89 2.51
N SER A 63 22.41 -23.09 2.24
CA SER A 63 23.65 -23.56 2.86
C SER A 63 24.87 -22.71 2.46
N GLY A 64 24.95 -22.31 1.19
CA GLY A 64 25.97 -21.40 0.70
C GLY A 64 25.94 -20.05 1.42
N LEU A 65 24.75 -19.47 1.61
CA LEU A 65 24.58 -18.23 2.36
C LEU A 65 24.92 -18.37 3.84
N VAL A 66 24.52 -19.48 4.48
CA VAL A 66 24.87 -19.77 5.88
C VAL A 66 26.38 -19.86 6.08
N GLY A 67 27.12 -20.42 5.11
CA GLY A 67 28.58 -20.45 5.15
C GLY A 67 29.22 -19.05 5.16
N LEU A 68 28.58 -18.07 4.50
CA LEU A 68 29.05 -16.69 4.40
C LEU A 68 28.76 -15.85 5.66
N LEU A 69 27.97 -16.36 6.61
CA LEU A 69 27.70 -15.69 7.88
C LEU A 69 28.95 -15.53 8.77
N THR A 70 30.01 -16.28 8.48
CA THR A 70 31.30 -16.22 9.19
C THR A 70 32.40 -15.51 8.40
N GLU A 71 32.07 -14.94 7.24
CA GLU A 71 33.03 -14.27 6.36
C GLU A 71 33.69 -13.07 7.07
N VAL A 72 34.96 -12.79 6.78
CA VAL A 72 35.71 -11.70 7.44
C VAL A 72 35.13 -10.34 7.04
N ARG A 73 34.71 -10.24 5.78
CA ARG A 73 34.14 -9.04 5.16
C ARG A 73 32.72 -8.76 5.69
N PRO A 74 32.48 -7.66 6.43
CA PRO A 74 31.18 -7.38 7.04
C PRO A 74 30.08 -7.05 6.03
N ASP A 75 30.43 -6.50 4.87
CA ASP A 75 29.51 -6.25 3.76
C ASP A 75 28.99 -7.55 3.15
N ILE A 76 29.85 -8.58 2.98
CA ILE A 76 29.43 -9.92 2.56
C ILE A 76 28.51 -10.56 3.61
N ARG A 77 28.87 -10.49 4.90
CA ARG A 77 27.99 -10.99 5.98
C ARG A 77 26.62 -10.32 5.94
N ALA A 78 26.58 -9.00 5.86
CA ALA A 78 25.34 -8.23 5.83
C ALA A 78 24.48 -8.62 4.62
N ARG A 79 25.08 -8.67 3.42
CA ARG A 79 24.37 -9.07 2.20
C ARG A 79 23.89 -10.53 2.28
N ALA A 80 24.67 -11.44 2.86
CA ALA A 80 24.26 -12.83 3.04
C ALA A 80 23.04 -12.93 3.95
N VAL A 81 23.06 -12.24 5.10
CA VAL A 81 21.94 -12.17 6.02
C VAL A 81 20.70 -11.55 5.37
N PHE A 82 20.85 -10.42 4.67
CA PHE A 82 19.75 -9.77 3.96
C PHE A 82 19.11 -10.68 2.91
N SER A 83 19.91 -11.52 2.24
CA SER A 83 19.45 -12.36 1.14
C SER A 83 18.88 -13.71 1.59
N LEU A 84 19.09 -14.11 2.85
CA LEU A 84 18.60 -15.38 3.42
C LEU A 84 17.08 -15.58 3.28
N PRO A 85 16.21 -14.60 3.61
CA PRO A 85 14.76 -14.77 3.45
C PRO A 85 14.38 -15.13 2.02
N THR A 86 14.95 -14.46 1.01
CA THR A 86 14.72 -14.78 -0.40
C THR A 86 15.18 -16.20 -0.74
N ALA A 87 16.36 -16.61 -0.26
CA ALA A 87 16.88 -17.95 -0.53
C ALA A 87 16.01 -19.06 0.08
N VAL A 88 15.57 -18.86 1.32
CA VAL A 88 14.69 -19.80 2.04
C VAL A 88 13.34 -19.93 1.34
N ASP A 89 12.74 -18.80 0.95
CA ASP A 89 11.48 -18.77 0.19
C ASP A 89 11.61 -19.51 -1.14
N ARG A 90 12.66 -19.22 -1.93
CA ARG A 90 12.90 -19.88 -3.23
C ARG A 90 13.23 -21.36 -3.11
N ALA A 91 13.90 -21.77 -2.05
CA ALA A 91 14.17 -23.17 -1.77
C ALA A 91 12.91 -23.92 -1.28
N GLY A 92 11.84 -23.22 -0.90
CA GLY A 92 10.70 -23.81 -0.19
C GLY A 92 11.10 -24.43 1.15
N ALA A 93 12.20 -23.96 1.74
CA ALA A 93 12.77 -24.50 2.96
C ALA A 93 12.08 -23.93 4.20
N SER A 94 12.02 -24.72 5.27
CA SER A 94 11.71 -24.19 6.61
C SER A 94 13.02 -23.80 7.29
N PRO A 95 13.11 -22.63 7.92
CA PRO A 95 14.31 -22.27 8.65
C PRO A 95 14.46 -23.16 9.90
N GLU A 96 15.67 -23.70 10.11
CA GLU A 96 15.99 -24.56 11.26
C GLU A 96 16.34 -23.72 12.49
N ARG A 97 16.11 -24.26 13.69
CA ARG A 97 16.52 -23.62 14.96
C ARG A 97 17.99 -23.20 14.98
N GLY A 98 18.90 -23.99 14.41
CA GLY A 98 20.32 -23.66 14.33
C GLY A 98 20.61 -22.37 13.54
N LEU A 99 19.80 -22.07 12.53
CA LEU A 99 19.87 -20.80 11.80
C LEU A 99 19.41 -19.64 12.68
N ALA A 100 18.34 -19.82 13.46
CA ALA A 100 17.89 -18.81 14.42
C ALA A 100 19.00 -18.48 15.44
N GLU A 101 19.64 -19.50 16.01
CA GLU A 101 20.74 -19.34 16.96
C GLU A 101 21.93 -18.59 16.35
N ALA A 102 22.33 -18.94 15.11
CA ALA A 102 23.40 -18.25 14.40
C ALA A 102 23.07 -16.77 14.09
N LEU A 103 21.83 -16.49 13.69
CA LEU A 103 21.37 -15.11 13.45
C LEU A 103 21.32 -14.32 14.77
N VAL A 104 20.85 -14.92 15.86
CA VAL A 104 20.84 -14.27 17.19
C VAL A 104 22.25 -13.91 17.65
N GLU A 105 23.25 -14.78 17.42
CA GLU A 105 24.66 -14.46 17.71
C GLU A 105 25.17 -13.24 16.91
N LEU A 106 24.77 -13.13 15.63
CA LEU A 106 25.13 -11.99 14.79
C LEU A 106 24.43 -10.68 15.17
N MET A 107 23.46 -10.69 16.09
CA MET A 107 22.90 -9.45 16.65
C MET A 107 23.94 -8.65 17.44
N ASP A 108 25.04 -9.27 17.86
CA ASP A 108 26.17 -8.60 18.52
C ASP A 108 27.34 -8.27 17.56
N ASP A 109 27.15 -8.41 16.23
CA ASP A 109 28.19 -8.14 15.24
C ASP A 109 28.68 -6.67 15.33
N PRO A 110 30.00 -6.42 15.26
CA PRO A 110 30.53 -5.06 15.32
C PRO A 110 30.02 -4.14 14.20
N ALA A 111 29.65 -4.70 13.04
CA ALA A 111 29.15 -3.95 11.90
C ALA A 111 27.64 -3.64 12.04
N PRO A 112 27.23 -2.35 12.10
CA PRO A 112 25.82 -1.98 12.27
C PRO A 112 24.89 -2.52 11.17
N LEU A 113 25.39 -2.57 9.92
CA LEU A 113 24.59 -3.07 8.81
C LEU A 113 24.26 -4.56 8.98
N VAL A 114 25.22 -5.37 9.46
CA VAL A 114 24.99 -6.80 9.77
C VAL A 114 23.89 -6.94 10.81
N ARG A 115 24.00 -6.24 11.95
CA ARG A 115 22.97 -6.29 13.00
C ARG A 115 21.59 -5.90 12.48
N SER A 116 21.52 -4.84 11.67
CA SER A 116 20.26 -4.40 11.08
C SER A 116 19.69 -5.43 10.09
N ASP A 117 20.51 -6.04 9.24
CA ASP A 117 20.05 -7.04 8.28
C ASP A 117 19.65 -8.35 9.00
N VAL A 118 20.26 -8.67 10.15
CA VAL A 118 19.85 -9.77 11.03
C VAL A 118 18.44 -9.54 11.56
N VAL A 119 18.15 -8.36 12.12
CA VAL A 119 16.81 -8.03 12.62
C VAL A 119 15.78 -8.16 11.48
N PHE A 120 16.11 -7.69 10.28
CA PHE A 120 15.27 -7.86 9.11
C PHE A 120 15.02 -9.35 8.77
N ALA A 121 16.08 -10.16 8.67
CA ALA A 121 15.96 -11.58 8.33
C ALA A 121 15.11 -12.34 9.37
N LEU A 122 15.33 -12.07 10.66
CA LEU A 122 14.55 -12.64 11.76
C LEU A 122 13.04 -12.33 11.65
N GLY A 123 12.65 -11.17 11.11
CA GLY A 123 11.24 -10.83 10.91
C GLY A 123 10.58 -11.47 9.70
N LYS A 124 11.37 -11.83 8.69
CA LYS A 124 10.88 -12.34 7.40
C LYS A 124 10.83 -13.86 7.33
N LEU A 125 11.69 -14.53 8.09
CA LEU A 125 11.67 -15.99 8.18
C LEU A 125 10.47 -16.48 9.00
N ASP A 126 9.88 -17.60 8.58
CA ASP A 126 8.77 -18.24 9.28
C ASP A 126 9.27 -19.29 10.28
N TRP A 127 9.38 -18.88 11.54
CA TRP A 127 9.85 -19.72 12.65
C TRP A 127 8.80 -20.68 13.21
N THR A 128 7.56 -20.61 12.74
CA THR A 128 6.45 -21.47 13.24
C THR A 128 6.34 -22.80 12.49
N ARG A 129 6.92 -22.88 11.28
CA ARG A 129 6.79 -24.03 10.38
C ARG A 129 7.51 -25.29 10.88
N GLU A 130 8.52 -25.12 11.73
CA GLU A 130 9.28 -26.22 12.36
C GLU A 130 8.42 -27.01 13.36
N ASP A 131 7.54 -26.33 14.11
CA ASP A 131 6.65 -26.96 15.11
C ASP A 131 5.43 -27.66 14.47
N THR A 132 5.20 -27.47 13.17
CA THR A 132 4.05 -28.03 12.44
C THR A 132 4.40 -29.23 11.56
N VAL A 133 5.61 -29.82 11.71
CA VAL A 133 5.96 -31.06 10.99
C VAL A 133 5.04 -32.19 11.47
N ARG A 134 4.07 -32.53 10.62
CA ARG A 134 3.12 -33.63 10.77
C ARG A 134 3.87 -34.95 10.90
N GLY A 135 3.86 -35.54 12.10
CA GLY A 135 4.16 -36.95 12.26
C GLY A 135 2.99 -37.80 11.74
N THR A 136 3.14 -38.41 10.56
CA THR A 136 2.30 -39.56 10.20
C THR A 136 2.78 -40.75 11.02
N ASP A 137 1.91 -41.34 11.83
CA ASP A 137 2.22 -42.59 12.49
C ASP A 137 2.34 -43.74 11.47
N ALA A 138 2.82 -44.90 11.92
CA ALA A 138 3.00 -46.10 11.08
C ALA A 138 1.68 -46.66 10.48
N GLN A 139 0.55 -46.02 10.74
CA GLN A 139 -0.79 -46.40 10.26
C GLN A 139 -1.41 -45.34 9.34
N GLY A 140 -0.70 -44.24 9.04
CA GLY A 140 -1.12 -43.23 8.08
C GLY A 140 -2.24 -42.32 8.59
N MET A 141 -2.42 -42.20 9.91
CA MET A 141 -3.40 -41.27 10.48
C MET A 141 -2.68 -40.01 11.00
N GLU A 142 -3.15 -38.83 10.59
CA GLU A 142 -2.62 -37.54 11.06
C GLU A 142 -2.91 -37.40 12.56
N THR A 143 -1.87 -37.35 13.38
CA THR A 143 -2.00 -36.98 14.79
C THR A 143 -1.31 -35.64 15.02
N ALA A 144 -2.06 -34.66 15.51
CA ALA A 144 -1.48 -33.44 16.05
C ALA A 144 -0.80 -33.80 17.38
N SER A 145 0.50 -34.09 17.36
CA SER A 145 1.27 -34.30 18.58
C SER A 145 1.63 -32.95 19.19
N GLY A 146 0.65 -32.30 19.82
CA GLY A 146 0.89 -31.23 20.77
C GLY A 146 1.24 -31.85 22.12
N ALA A 147 2.50 -32.16 22.36
CA ALA A 147 3.00 -32.62 23.65
C ALA A 147 4.18 -31.74 24.10
N THR A 148 3.81 -30.64 24.76
CA THR A 148 4.43 -30.10 25.98
C THR A 148 5.82 -30.66 26.35
N ASP A 149 6.87 -29.97 25.94
CA ASP A 149 8.11 -29.87 26.72
C ASP A 149 8.19 -28.42 27.25
N ALA A 150 7.70 -28.23 28.48
CA ALA A 150 7.59 -26.93 29.14
C ALA A 150 8.94 -26.37 29.66
N GLY A 151 10.05 -26.72 28.99
CA GLY A 151 11.41 -26.39 29.42
C GLY A 151 12.34 -25.84 28.33
N SER A 152 12.01 -25.99 27.04
CA SER A 152 12.74 -25.36 25.94
C SER A 152 11.80 -24.45 25.18
N GLY A 153 12.03 -23.13 25.22
CA GLY A 153 11.27 -22.17 24.42
C GLY A 153 11.28 -22.55 22.93
N THR A 154 10.17 -22.28 22.25
CA THR A 154 10.05 -22.44 20.79
C THR A 154 11.09 -21.58 20.06
N THR A 155 11.43 -21.93 18.82
CA THR A 155 12.34 -21.11 17.99
C THR A 155 11.81 -19.66 17.87
N GLY A 156 10.49 -19.48 17.71
CA GLY A 156 9.85 -18.17 17.74
C GLY A 156 10.05 -17.40 19.06
N SER A 157 9.96 -18.07 20.21
CA SER A 157 10.20 -17.45 21.52
C SER A 157 11.65 -17.00 21.69
N LEU A 158 12.62 -17.78 21.20
CA LEU A 158 14.04 -17.41 21.18
C LEU A 158 14.25 -16.11 20.37
N VAL A 159 13.70 -16.05 19.16
CA VAL A 159 13.81 -14.89 18.27
C VAL A 159 13.19 -13.64 18.91
N VAL A 160 11.99 -13.77 19.48
CA VAL A 160 11.33 -12.67 20.17
C VAL A 160 12.16 -12.18 21.36
N GLY A 161 12.67 -13.08 22.19
CA GLY A 161 13.52 -12.74 23.33
C GLY A 161 14.78 -11.99 22.91
N ALA A 162 15.42 -12.42 21.82
CA ALA A 162 16.60 -11.78 21.26
C ALA A 162 16.29 -10.36 20.74
N LEU A 163 15.18 -10.18 20.02
CA LEU A 163 14.74 -8.86 19.52
C LEU A 163 14.39 -7.89 20.66
N ALA A 164 13.72 -8.36 21.70
CA ALA A 164 13.42 -7.56 22.89
C ALA A 164 14.71 -7.17 23.63
N GLY A 165 15.65 -8.12 23.80
CA GLY A 165 16.97 -7.85 24.38
C GLY A 165 17.80 -6.86 23.55
N TYR A 166 17.76 -6.96 22.22
CA TYR A 166 18.44 -6.06 21.30
C TYR A 166 17.96 -4.60 21.45
N LEU A 167 16.66 -4.39 21.70
CA LEU A 167 16.10 -3.08 22.03
C LEU A 167 16.55 -2.52 23.39
N THR A 168 17.28 -3.27 24.21
CA THR A 168 17.88 -2.73 25.45
C THR A 168 19.32 -2.28 25.26
N THR A 169 20.05 -2.87 24.29
CA THR A 169 21.49 -2.65 24.08
C THR A 169 21.81 -1.78 22.86
N GLU A 170 21.01 -1.87 21.80
CA GLU A 170 21.23 -1.12 20.56
C GLU A 170 20.91 0.38 20.74
N ASN A 171 21.74 1.23 20.16
CA ASN A 171 21.60 2.68 20.21
C ASN A 171 21.36 3.31 18.84
N ASP A 172 21.60 2.60 17.75
CA ASP A 172 21.27 3.09 16.42
C ASP A 172 19.74 3.22 16.23
N PRO A 173 19.21 4.44 15.98
CA PRO A 173 17.77 4.65 15.87
C PRO A 173 17.13 3.83 14.75
N GLY A 174 17.80 3.68 13.61
CA GLY A 174 17.29 2.93 12.46
C GLY A 174 17.20 1.42 12.72
N ALA A 175 18.17 0.88 13.45
CA ALA A 175 18.15 -0.52 13.88
C ALA A 175 17.08 -0.78 14.95
N ARG A 176 16.88 0.15 15.89
CA ARG A 176 15.81 0.06 16.89
C ARG A 176 14.41 0.17 16.29
N GLU A 177 14.22 1.09 15.36
CA GLU A 177 13.00 1.17 14.56
C GLU A 177 12.73 -0.16 13.85
N LEU A 178 13.75 -0.72 13.19
CA LEU A 178 13.63 -2.01 12.54
C LEU A 178 13.27 -3.14 13.54
N ALA A 179 13.78 -3.10 14.77
CA ALA A 179 13.46 -4.10 15.79
C ALA A 179 12.01 -3.98 16.29
N TYR A 180 11.52 -2.78 16.62
CA TYR A 180 10.09 -2.57 16.94
C TYR A 180 9.20 -3.03 15.80
N ARG A 181 9.59 -2.68 14.59
CA ARG A 181 8.90 -3.05 13.35
C ARG A 181 8.81 -4.57 13.18
N THR A 182 9.92 -5.26 13.43
CA THR A 182 10.04 -6.73 13.34
C THR A 182 9.21 -7.42 14.40
N LEU A 183 9.26 -6.95 15.65
CA LEU A 183 8.36 -7.43 16.71
C LEU A 183 6.89 -7.24 16.34
N GLY A 184 6.54 -6.08 15.77
CA GLY A 184 5.21 -5.79 15.24
C GLY A 184 4.75 -6.74 14.13
N ASP A 185 5.64 -7.20 13.26
CA ASP A 185 5.32 -8.19 12.21
C ASP A 185 5.19 -9.63 12.75
N LEU A 186 5.69 -9.88 13.97
CA LEU A 186 5.59 -11.16 14.67
C LEU A 186 4.34 -11.25 15.56
N VAL A 187 3.76 -10.15 16.04
CA VAL A 187 2.59 -10.18 16.96
C VAL A 187 1.38 -10.94 16.43
N SER A 188 1.25 -11.08 15.11
CA SER A 188 0.14 -11.81 14.47
C SER A 188 0.33 -13.33 14.49
N ARG A 189 1.56 -13.81 14.73
CA ARG A 189 1.98 -15.22 14.62
C ARG A 189 2.57 -15.76 15.92
N GLU A 190 3.18 -14.91 16.74
CA GLU A 190 3.93 -15.28 17.95
C GLU A 190 3.34 -14.64 19.21
N PRO A 191 2.69 -15.41 20.10
CA PRO A 191 2.17 -14.88 21.37
C PRO A 191 3.26 -14.22 22.24
N ALA A 192 4.47 -14.77 22.20
CA ALA A 192 5.62 -14.21 22.93
C ALA A 192 5.92 -12.76 22.51
N ALA A 193 5.71 -12.39 21.23
CA ALA A 193 5.96 -11.03 20.75
C ALA A 193 4.99 -10.02 21.40
N VAL A 194 3.75 -10.44 21.64
CA VAL A 194 2.76 -9.63 22.36
C VAL A 194 3.18 -9.44 23.81
N GLU A 195 3.59 -10.51 24.49
CA GLU A 195 4.06 -10.46 25.88
C GLU A 195 5.29 -9.56 26.02
N ALA A 196 6.26 -9.69 25.11
CA ALA A 196 7.45 -8.85 25.07
C ALA A 196 7.10 -7.36 24.91
N LEU A 197 6.31 -7.01 23.88
CA LEU A 197 5.93 -5.61 23.65
C LEU A 197 5.15 -5.01 24.82
N VAL A 198 4.23 -5.77 25.43
CA VAL A 198 3.48 -5.30 26.61
C VAL A 198 4.41 -5.11 27.81
N GLY A 199 5.32 -6.05 28.05
CA GLY A 199 6.27 -5.99 29.16
C GLY A 199 7.25 -4.82 29.09
N MET A 200 7.56 -4.34 27.88
CA MET A 200 8.52 -3.26 27.65
C MET A 200 7.98 -1.85 27.92
N LYS A 201 6.70 -1.68 28.26
CA LYS A 201 6.02 -0.36 28.34
C LYS A 201 6.80 0.71 29.12
N GLU A 202 7.37 0.35 30.27
CA GLU A 202 8.11 1.29 31.13
C GLU A 202 9.55 1.55 30.66
N GLU A 203 10.05 0.76 29.71
CA GLU A 203 11.42 0.83 29.16
C GLU A 203 11.48 1.57 27.82
N VAL A 204 10.31 1.87 27.20
CA VAL A 204 10.22 2.57 25.92
C VAL A 204 10.73 4.01 26.08
N ARG A 205 11.67 4.40 25.23
CA ARG A 205 12.18 5.78 25.20
C ARG A 205 11.12 6.73 24.67
N ALA A 206 11.07 7.96 25.19
CA ALA A 206 10.01 8.91 24.87
C ALA A 206 9.95 9.26 23.37
N ASP A 207 11.10 9.34 22.70
CA ASP A 207 11.24 9.56 21.26
C ASP A 207 10.86 8.33 20.41
N GLU A 208 10.80 7.15 21.01
CA GLU A 208 10.48 5.87 20.37
C GLU A 208 9.05 5.39 20.65
N LEU A 209 8.28 6.14 21.47
CA LEU A 209 6.91 5.78 21.85
C LEU A 209 6.03 5.49 20.62
N HIS A 210 6.16 6.28 19.57
CA HIS A 210 5.41 6.09 18.33
C HIS A 210 5.74 4.76 17.62
N LEU A 211 7.00 4.29 17.69
CA LEU A 211 7.43 3.02 17.09
C LEU A 211 6.84 1.83 17.84
N TRP A 212 6.89 1.89 19.18
CA TRP A 212 6.29 0.87 20.04
C TRP A 212 4.77 0.79 19.85
N LEU A 213 4.07 1.93 19.79
CA LEU A 213 2.62 1.95 19.53
C LEU A 213 2.29 1.41 18.14
N ALA A 214 3.10 1.72 17.12
CA ALA A 214 2.92 1.18 15.78
C ALA A 214 3.10 -0.35 15.74
N ALA A 215 4.05 -0.89 16.51
CA ALA A 215 4.24 -2.32 16.67
C ALA A 215 3.02 -2.98 17.34
N LEU A 216 2.49 -2.39 18.42
CA LEU A 216 1.28 -2.87 19.07
C LEU A 216 0.04 -2.82 18.17
N ALA A 217 -0.08 -1.75 17.36
CA ALA A 217 -1.21 -1.56 16.47
C ALA A 217 -1.33 -2.68 15.41
N LYS A 218 -0.23 -3.34 15.05
CA LYS A 218 -0.23 -4.49 14.12
C LYS A 218 -1.02 -5.70 14.61
N MET A 219 -1.29 -5.82 15.92
CA MET A 219 -2.22 -6.84 16.42
C MET A 219 -3.63 -6.69 15.85
N GLY A 220 -3.99 -5.51 15.34
CA GLY A 220 -5.25 -5.32 14.64
C GLY A 220 -5.42 -6.21 13.41
N ASN A 221 -4.32 -6.53 12.72
CA ASN A 221 -4.32 -7.35 11.50
C ASN A 221 -4.28 -8.86 11.81
N GLY A 222 -4.09 -9.25 13.08
CA GLY A 222 -3.90 -10.64 13.48
C GLY A 222 -5.20 -11.38 13.81
N VAL A 223 -5.11 -12.71 13.84
CA VAL A 223 -6.18 -13.59 14.33
C VAL A 223 -6.19 -13.72 15.86
N LEU A 224 -5.10 -13.30 16.52
CA LEU A 224 -4.95 -13.39 17.96
C LEU A 224 -5.85 -12.37 18.70
N PRO A 225 -6.43 -12.74 19.85
CA PRO A 225 -7.19 -11.79 20.67
C PRO A 225 -6.32 -10.62 21.15
N VAL A 226 -6.78 -9.39 20.93
CA VAL A 226 -6.06 -8.20 21.40
C VAL A 226 -6.20 -8.06 22.92
N PRO A 227 -5.10 -8.04 23.70
CA PRO A 227 -5.15 -7.84 25.15
C PRO A 227 -5.86 -6.54 25.52
N ARG A 228 -6.51 -6.53 26.70
CA ARG A 228 -7.16 -5.32 27.21
C ARG A 228 -6.17 -4.17 27.38
N GLU A 229 -5.01 -4.45 27.96
CA GLU A 229 -3.97 -3.45 28.20
C GLU A 229 -3.52 -2.73 26.94
N VAL A 230 -3.38 -3.45 25.82
CA VAL A 230 -2.98 -2.85 24.55
C VAL A 230 -4.07 -1.94 24.01
N ARG A 231 -5.34 -2.38 24.05
CA ARG A 231 -6.47 -1.53 23.65
C ARG A 231 -6.56 -0.27 24.50
N ASP A 232 -6.34 -0.40 25.79
CA ASP A 232 -6.42 0.71 26.74
C ASP A 232 -5.27 1.71 26.50
N THR A 233 -4.06 1.20 26.23
CA THR A 233 -2.88 2.00 25.87
C THR A 233 -3.08 2.75 24.57
N LEU A 234 -3.44 2.06 23.47
CA LEU A 234 -3.66 2.70 22.16
C LEU A 234 -4.79 3.73 22.21
N THR A 235 -5.85 3.47 22.99
CA THR A 235 -6.95 4.43 23.16
C THR A 235 -6.50 5.69 23.91
N ALA A 236 -5.65 5.55 24.93
CA ALA A 236 -5.16 6.67 25.73
C ALA A 236 -4.31 7.65 24.89
N GLU A 237 -3.55 7.12 23.94
CA GLU A 237 -2.63 7.90 23.10
C GLU A 237 -3.28 8.59 21.89
N LEU A 238 -4.58 8.36 21.65
CA LEU A 238 -5.33 9.04 20.58
C LEU A 238 -5.30 10.57 20.71
N LEU A 239 -5.13 11.12 21.92
CA LEU A 239 -5.09 12.57 22.18
C LEU A 239 -3.70 13.08 22.55
N SER A 240 -2.64 12.29 22.31
CA SER A 240 -1.26 12.74 22.55
C SER A 240 -0.99 14.07 21.84
N PRO A 241 -0.23 15.01 22.40
CA PRO A 241 0.17 16.23 21.68
C PRO A 241 1.11 15.93 20.50
N ASP A 242 1.84 14.82 20.53
CA ASP A 242 2.72 14.37 19.46
C ASP A 242 1.91 13.71 18.34
N ALA A 243 1.99 14.28 17.13
CA ALA A 243 1.27 13.78 15.96
C ALA A 243 1.70 12.37 15.54
N LYS A 244 2.98 12.01 15.70
CA LYS A 244 3.47 10.65 15.39
C LYS A 244 2.87 9.62 16.34
N VAL A 245 2.81 9.95 17.63
CA VAL A 245 2.22 9.10 18.67
C VAL A 245 0.72 8.92 18.43
N ARG A 246 -0.01 10.00 18.16
CA ARG A 246 -1.45 9.91 17.79
C ARG A 246 -1.67 9.04 16.56
N LEU A 247 -0.89 9.27 15.50
CA LEU A 247 -0.99 8.52 14.25
C LEU A 247 -0.75 7.03 14.48
N ALA A 248 0.34 6.68 15.15
CA ALA A 248 0.69 5.30 15.48
C ALA A 248 -0.44 4.61 16.25
N ALA A 249 -0.98 5.27 17.29
CA ALA A 249 -2.11 4.76 18.05
C ALA A 249 -3.39 4.60 17.22
N ALA A 250 -3.68 5.57 16.35
CA ALA A 250 -4.88 5.56 15.52
C ALA A 250 -4.89 4.42 14.49
N THR A 251 -3.72 4.02 13.97
CA THR A 251 -3.59 2.98 12.93
C THR A 251 -4.28 1.66 13.30
N PHE A 252 -4.28 1.31 14.60
CA PHE A 252 -4.96 0.14 15.13
C PHE A 252 -6.45 0.10 14.75
N PHE A 253 -7.15 1.22 14.81
CA PHE A 253 -8.61 1.23 14.61
C PHE A 253 -9.04 1.06 13.15
N SER A 254 -8.15 1.34 12.20
CA SER A 254 -8.36 1.02 10.79
C SER A 254 -7.90 -0.39 10.41
N ALA A 255 -6.92 -0.90 11.14
CA ALA A 255 -6.29 -2.21 10.91
C ALA A 255 -7.22 -3.37 11.30
N VAL A 256 -8.10 -3.18 12.28
CA VAL A 256 -8.88 -4.28 12.85
C VAL A 256 -10.15 -4.59 12.05
N PRO A 257 -10.27 -5.77 11.42
CA PRO A 257 -11.45 -6.12 10.61
C PRO A 257 -12.71 -6.35 11.46
N SER A 258 -12.56 -6.66 12.76
CA SER A 258 -13.67 -6.91 13.67
C SER A 258 -13.89 -5.77 14.65
N ILE A 259 -15.01 -5.06 14.51
CA ILE A 259 -15.49 -4.07 15.48
C ILE A 259 -15.51 -4.64 16.90
N ARG A 260 -15.73 -5.95 17.10
CA ARG A 260 -15.80 -6.55 18.45
C ARG A 260 -14.52 -6.35 19.26
N SER A 261 -13.38 -6.25 18.61
CA SER A 261 -12.09 -6.11 19.26
C SER A 261 -11.92 -4.74 19.92
N TRP A 262 -12.52 -3.68 19.39
CA TRP A 262 -12.33 -2.32 19.89
C TRP A 262 -13.62 -1.51 20.12
N GLY A 263 -14.78 -2.01 19.69
CA GLY A 263 -16.05 -1.26 19.62
C GLY A 263 -16.53 -0.67 20.94
N GLY A 264 -16.16 -1.26 22.07
CA GLY A 264 -16.38 -0.69 23.41
C GLY A 264 -15.62 0.63 23.68
N ARG A 265 -14.78 1.07 22.74
CA ARG A 265 -14.00 2.32 22.80
C ARG A 265 -14.50 3.39 21.81
N ASN A 266 -15.62 3.18 21.12
CA ASN A 266 -16.15 4.13 20.13
C ASN A 266 -16.31 5.57 20.65
N LEU A 267 -16.67 5.77 21.92
CA LEU A 267 -16.75 7.09 22.55
C LEU A 267 -15.41 7.83 22.57
N PHE A 268 -14.29 7.12 22.74
CA PHE A 268 -12.95 7.71 22.70
C PHE A 268 -12.56 8.13 21.29
N LEU A 269 -12.91 7.32 20.28
CA LEU A 269 -12.69 7.66 18.87
C LEU A 269 -13.47 8.92 18.47
N ARG A 270 -14.74 9.00 18.87
CA ARG A 270 -15.58 10.19 18.67
C ARG A 270 -14.96 11.42 19.32
N HIS A 271 -14.52 11.28 20.57
CA HIS A 271 -13.88 12.36 21.29
C HIS A 271 -12.57 12.82 20.63
N ALA A 272 -11.77 11.88 20.11
CA ALA A 272 -10.55 12.19 19.37
C ALA A 272 -10.85 13.00 18.10
N LEU A 273 -11.81 12.58 17.28
CA LEU A 273 -12.21 13.32 16.08
C LEU A 273 -12.78 14.71 16.36
N ASP A 274 -13.41 14.92 17.51
CA ASP A 274 -13.90 16.25 17.94
C ASP A 274 -12.74 17.20 18.32
N LYS A 275 -11.54 16.67 18.53
CA LYS A 275 -10.34 17.43 18.93
C LYS A 275 -9.29 17.56 17.83
N TYR A 276 -9.30 16.66 16.85
CA TYR A 276 -8.35 16.69 15.75
C TYR A 276 -8.56 17.91 14.86
N ALA A 277 -7.45 18.47 14.39
CA ALA A 277 -7.47 19.41 13.28
C ALA A 277 -7.90 18.70 12.00
N ARG A 278 -8.50 19.43 11.05
CA ARG A 278 -9.08 18.85 9.81
C ARG A 278 -8.04 18.32 8.83
N ASP A 279 -6.77 18.57 9.09
CA ASP A 279 -5.59 18.09 8.38
C ASP A 279 -4.78 17.06 9.18
N ASP A 280 -5.26 16.62 10.35
CA ASP A 280 -4.56 15.61 11.15
C ASP A 280 -4.60 14.22 10.48
N PRO A 281 -3.45 13.61 10.13
CA PRO A 281 -3.42 12.32 9.45
C PRO A 281 -4.01 11.17 10.28
N ALA A 282 -4.01 11.28 11.61
CA ALA A 282 -4.61 10.27 12.49
C ALA A 282 -6.13 10.15 12.26
N ALA A 283 -6.79 11.22 11.79
CA ALA A 283 -8.23 11.23 11.54
C ALA A 283 -8.67 10.18 10.53
N ILE A 284 -7.85 9.91 9.50
CA ILE A 284 -8.16 8.91 8.46
C ILE A 284 -8.45 7.56 9.10
N HIS A 285 -7.62 7.15 10.06
CA HIS A 285 -7.73 5.86 10.72
C HIS A 285 -8.92 5.77 11.66
N VAL A 286 -9.19 6.84 12.41
CA VAL A 286 -10.34 6.90 13.30
C VAL A 286 -11.65 6.91 12.51
N LEU A 287 -11.71 7.64 11.39
CA LEU A 287 -12.85 7.64 10.47
C LEU A 287 -13.07 6.26 9.84
N LYS A 288 -12.01 5.59 9.37
CA LYS A 288 -12.08 4.21 8.87
C LYS A 288 -12.59 3.24 9.93
N GLY A 289 -12.18 3.40 11.19
CA GLY A 289 -12.68 2.60 12.30
C GLY A 289 -14.18 2.83 12.56
N LEU A 290 -14.63 4.09 12.59
CA LEU A 290 -16.04 4.40 12.86
C LEU A 290 -16.98 4.07 11.68
N ALA A 291 -16.51 4.14 10.43
CA ALA A 291 -17.35 4.00 9.26
C ALA A 291 -18.19 2.69 9.22
N PRO A 292 -17.64 1.50 9.53
CA PRO A 292 -18.40 0.25 9.61
C PRO A 292 -19.52 0.23 10.67
N LEU A 293 -19.48 1.12 11.68
CA LEU A 293 -20.54 1.18 12.70
C LEU A 293 -21.85 1.71 12.13
N MET A 294 -21.78 2.59 11.12
CA MET A 294 -22.92 3.29 10.51
C MET A 294 -23.89 3.90 11.55
N ASP A 295 -23.35 4.35 12.69
CA ASP A 295 -24.14 4.87 13.79
C ASP A 295 -24.70 6.26 13.42
N ALA A 296 -26.02 6.43 13.55
CA ALA A 296 -26.68 7.70 13.27
C ALA A 296 -26.15 8.85 14.15
N MET A 297 -25.60 8.55 15.33
CA MET A 297 -24.94 9.54 16.20
C MET A 297 -23.69 10.15 15.58
N ASP A 298 -23.05 9.47 14.63
CA ASP A 298 -21.85 9.94 13.95
C ASP A 298 -22.15 10.77 12.70
N ALA A 299 -23.41 10.81 12.23
CA ALA A 299 -23.80 11.47 10.97
C ALA A 299 -23.35 12.94 10.88
N ALA A 300 -23.55 13.73 11.93
CA ALA A 300 -23.14 15.15 11.94
C ALA A 300 -21.61 15.30 11.87
N ARG A 301 -20.88 14.47 12.63
CA ARG A 301 -19.42 14.46 12.67
C ARG A 301 -18.83 14.03 11.33
N LEU A 302 -19.34 12.94 10.76
CA LEU A 302 -18.88 12.42 9.47
C LEU A 302 -19.17 13.41 8.34
N ARG A 303 -20.32 14.09 8.36
CA ARG A 303 -20.62 15.17 7.40
C ARG A 303 -19.59 16.31 7.51
N GLU A 304 -19.31 16.77 8.73
CA GLU A 304 -18.35 17.85 8.93
C GLU A 304 -16.95 17.48 8.41
N TRP A 305 -16.49 16.23 8.65
CA TRP A 305 -15.23 15.73 8.08
C TRP A 305 -15.29 15.58 6.56
N ALA A 306 -16.40 15.10 6.01
CA ALA A 306 -16.60 15.01 4.57
C ALA A 306 -16.57 16.39 3.89
N ASP A 307 -17.01 17.46 4.55
CA ASP A 307 -17.07 18.80 3.95
C ASP A 307 -15.77 19.60 4.13
N SER A 308 -15.06 19.40 5.25
CA SER A 308 -13.99 20.32 5.69
C SER A 308 -12.58 19.73 5.77
N ALA A 309 -12.41 18.41 5.66
CA ALA A 309 -11.08 17.82 5.70
C ALA A 309 -10.26 18.19 4.46
N SER A 310 -9.00 18.58 4.66
CA SER A 310 -8.10 18.96 3.56
C SER A 310 -7.68 17.74 2.74
N ASP A 311 -7.36 16.62 3.41
CA ASP A 311 -7.03 15.35 2.76
C ASP A 311 -8.30 14.66 2.25
N TRP A 312 -8.32 14.35 0.95
CA TRP A 312 -9.42 13.63 0.32
C TRP A 312 -9.62 12.23 0.90
N ARG A 313 -8.58 11.59 1.46
CA ARG A 313 -8.67 10.27 2.10
C ARG A 313 -9.52 10.34 3.35
N ALA A 314 -9.36 11.40 4.15
CA ALA A 314 -10.21 11.65 5.31
C ALA A 314 -11.66 11.91 4.87
N ARG A 315 -11.88 12.76 3.85
CA ARG A 315 -13.22 12.98 3.28
C ARG A 315 -13.85 11.67 2.79
N ALA A 316 -13.11 10.86 2.03
CA ALA A 316 -13.59 9.59 1.50
C ALA A 316 -13.91 8.58 2.62
N ALA A 317 -13.07 8.49 3.66
CA ALA A 317 -13.33 7.65 4.83
C ALA A 317 -14.61 8.10 5.56
N ALA A 318 -14.80 9.41 5.73
CA ALA A 318 -16.00 9.96 6.34
C ALA A 318 -17.27 9.66 5.52
N VAL A 319 -17.22 9.87 4.20
CA VAL A 319 -18.30 9.56 3.25
C VAL A 319 -18.69 8.08 3.29
N ARG A 320 -17.72 7.17 3.39
CA ARG A 320 -18.01 5.71 3.53
C ARG A 320 -18.81 5.38 4.80
N GLY A 321 -18.62 6.15 5.87
CA GLY A 321 -19.34 5.98 7.13
C GLY A 321 -20.76 6.56 7.12
N LEU A 322 -21.10 7.41 6.14
CA LEU A 322 -22.44 7.97 6.05
C LEU A 322 -23.47 6.89 5.71
N ASN A 323 -24.58 6.91 6.45
CA ASN A 323 -25.68 5.98 6.24
C ASN A 323 -26.71 6.59 5.26
N PRO A 324 -26.86 6.04 4.04
CA PRO A 324 -27.77 6.58 3.04
C PRO A 324 -29.26 6.50 3.40
N GLU A 325 -29.64 5.65 4.36
CA GLU A 325 -31.05 5.50 4.80
C GLU A 325 -31.48 6.56 5.82
N THR A 326 -30.60 7.52 6.13
CA THR A 326 -30.81 8.56 7.16
C THR A 326 -30.79 9.96 6.56
N ILE A 327 -30.70 10.99 7.41
CA ILE A 327 -30.49 12.39 7.02
C ILE A 327 -29.18 12.65 6.24
N SER A 328 -28.37 11.61 5.98
CA SER A 328 -27.09 11.72 5.27
C SER A 328 -27.22 11.57 3.75
N LEU A 329 -28.41 11.23 3.22
CA LEU A 329 -28.61 11.06 1.77
C LEU A 329 -28.18 12.30 0.98
N PHE A 330 -28.58 13.50 1.41
CA PHE A 330 -28.20 14.74 0.72
C PHE A 330 -26.69 14.98 0.75
N SER A 331 -26.02 14.70 1.87
CA SER A 331 -24.56 14.81 1.95
C SER A 331 -23.82 13.81 1.06
N LEU A 332 -24.40 12.62 0.83
CA LEU A 332 -23.87 11.68 -0.15
C LEU A 332 -24.06 12.18 -1.59
N VAL A 333 -25.19 12.83 -1.88
CA VAL A 333 -25.42 13.45 -3.20
C VAL A 333 -24.45 14.61 -3.40
N ASP A 334 -24.28 15.49 -2.41
CA ASP A 334 -23.31 16.60 -2.48
C ASP A 334 -21.87 16.09 -2.67
N ALA A 335 -21.51 14.98 -2.01
CA ALA A 335 -20.18 14.37 -2.13
C ALA A 335 -19.88 13.78 -3.52
N LEU A 336 -20.89 13.57 -4.39
CA LEU A 336 -20.66 13.22 -5.80
C LEU A 336 -19.93 14.34 -6.54
N ASP A 337 -20.10 15.59 -6.07
CA ASP A 337 -19.46 16.77 -6.63
C ASP A 337 -18.13 17.15 -5.99
N ASP A 338 -17.59 16.32 -5.10
CA ASP A 338 -16.25 16.54 -4.54
C ASP A 338 -15.19 16.66 -5.65
N PRO A 339 -14.20 17.55 -5.49
CA PRO A 339 -13.07 17.65 -6.43
C PRO A 339 -12.27 16.35 -6.58
N SER A 340 -12.28 15.48 -5.58
CA SER A 340 -11.64 14.17 -5.61
C SER A 340 -12.60 13.10 -6.14
N ALA A 341 -12.23 12.48 -7.25
CA ALA A 341 -12.96 11.35 -7.81
C ALA A 341 -13.07 10.16 -6.84
N ALA A 342 -12.15 10.02 -5.89
CA ALA A 342 -12.20 8.96 -4.88
C ALA A 342 -13.29 9.23 -3.83
N VAL A 343 -13.53 10.49 -3.47
CA VAL A 343 -14.64 10.88 -2.58
C VAL A 343 -15.97 10.69 -3.30
N ALA A 344 -16.09 11.15 -4.55
CA ALA A 344 -17.27 10.91 -5.37
C ALA A 344 -17.54 9.41 -5.58
N GLY A 345 -16.50 8.60 -5.82
CA GLY A 345 -16.61 7.16 -5.92
C GLY A 345 -17.07 6.49 -4.62
N ALA A 346 -16.59 6.96 -3.46
CA ALA A 346 -17.09 6.52 -2.16
C ALA A 346 -18.57 6.83 -1.99
N ALA A 347 -19.01 8.03 -2.36
CA ALA A 347 -20.41 8.42 -2.32
C ALA A 347 -21.28 7.56 -3.25
N GLY A 348 -20.87 7.39 -4.50
CA GLY A 348 -21.56 6.54 -5.47
C GLY A 348 -21.70 5.09 -4.99
N SER A 349 -20.65 4.52 -4.38
CA SER A 349 -20.68 3.18 -3.79
C SER A 349 -21.73 3.06 -2.68
N ARG A 350 -21.87 4.08 -1.82
CA ARG A 350 -22.91 4.11 -0.78
C ARG A 350 -24.32 4.25 -1.36
N LEU A 351 -24.47 4.94 -2.47
CA LEU A 351 -25.75 5.11 -3.16
C LEU A 351 -26.13 3.87 -4.01
N ARG A 352 -25.19 2.99 -4.35
CA ARG A 352 -25.38 1.84 -5.28
C ARG A 352 -26.62 0.99 -4.98
N HIS A 353 -26.93 0.73 -3.71
CA HIS A 353 -28.02 -0.16 -3.31
C HIS A 353 -29.20 0.55 -2.63
N VAL A 354 -29.23 1.88 -2.72
CA VAL A 354 -30.23 2.71 -2.03
C VAL A 354 -31.43 2.92 -2.93
N ARG A 355 -32.64 2.83 -2.37
CA ARG A 355 -33.84 3.22 -3.11
C ARG A 355 -33.99 4.73 -3.08
N LEU A 356 -33.82 5.36 -4.23
CA LEU A 356 -33.94 6.81 -4.38
C LEU A 356 -35.41 7.20 -4.61
N GLY A 357 -35.84 8.32 -4.01
CA GLY A 357 -37.12 8.94 -4.34
C GLY A 357 -37.09 9.58 -5.74
N ASN A 358 -38.25 9.88 -6.32
CA ASN A 358 -38.34 10.39 -7.70
C ASN A 358 -37.52 11.68 -7.93
N GLU A 359 -37.62 12.67 -7.03
CA GLU A 359 -36.90 13.95 -7.17
C GLU A 359 -35.37 13.77 -7.15
N THR A 360 -34.84 13.07 -6.13
CA THR A 360 -33.41 12.71 -6.08
C THR A 360 -33.01 11.82 -7.26
N GLY A 361 -33.96 11.01 -7.71
CA GLY A 361 -33.87 10.18 -8.89
C GLY A 361 -33.53 11.01 -10.13
N GLU A 362 -34.35 12.00 -10.42
CA GLU A 362 -34.21 12.90 -11.57
C GLU A 362 -32.93 13.74 -11.48
N SER A 363 -32.63 14.35 -10.33
CA SER A 363 -31.39 15.12 -10.15
C SER A 363 -30.12 14.30 -10.44
N LEU A 364 -30.10 13.03 -10.03
CA LEU A 364 -28.95 12.15 -10.30
C LEU A 364 -28.87 11.73 -11.77
N ASN A 365 -29.99 11.65 -12.49
CA ASN A 365 -29.97 11.41 -13.94
C ASN A 365 -29.40 12.63 -14.67
N GLU A 366 -29.79 13.84 -14.29
CA GLU A 366 -29.18 15.08 -14.80
C GLU A 366 -27.69 15.14 -14.49
N TRP A 367 -27.28 14.72 -13.29
CA TRP A 367 -25.87 14.64 -12.91
C TRP A 367 -25.07 13.65 -13.78
N LEU A 368 -25.64 12.46 -14.07
CA LEU A 368 -25.03 11.44 -14.94
C LEU A 368 -24.78 11.97 -16.36
N GLU A 369 -25.68 12.82 -16.87
CA GLU A 369 -25.61 13.39 -18.21
C GLU A 369 -24.67 14.60 -18.32
N SER A 370 -24.65 15.45 -17.31
CA SER A 370 -23.97 16.75 -17.32
C SER A 370 -22.51 16.70 -16.84
N THR A 371 -22.15 15.71 -16.02
CA THR A 371 -20.81 15.62 -15.44
C THR A 371 -19.86 14.93 -16.41
N GLU A 372 -18.72 15.54 -16.73
CA GLU A 372 -17.62 14.85 -17.43
C GLU A 372 -16.69 14.14 -16.41
N GLY A 373 -16.17 12.96 -16.74
CA GLY A 373 -15.32 12.17 -15.83
C GLY A 373 -16.08 11.44 -14.71
N ARG A 374 -15.40 11.14 -13.59
CA ARG A 374 -15.93 10.47 -12.38
C ARG A 374 -16.56 9.09 -12.64
N LEU A 375 -15.89 8.28 -13.46
CA LEU A 375 -16.45 7.01 -13.95
C LEU A 375 -16.81 6.02 -12.83
N GLY A 376 -16.04 5.99 -11.73
CA GLY A 376 -16.36 5.14 -10.58
C GLY A 376 -17.72 5.47 -9.94
N ALA A 377 -18.01 6.77 -9.76
CA ALA A 377 -19.29 7.23 -9.22
C ALA A 377 -20.43 6.96 -10.21
N LYS A 378 -20.24 7.29 -11.49
CA LYS A 378 -21.22 7.02 -12.55
C LYS A 378 -21.57 5.54 -12.66
N ARG A 379 -20.56 4.66 -12.63
CA ARG A 379 -20.74 3.20 -12.62
C ARG A 379 -21.65 2.76 -11.49
N ALA A 380 -21.39 3.21 -10.26
CA ALA A 380 -22.19 2.82 -9.11
C ALA A 380 -23.65 3.31 -9.22
N LEU A 381 -23.88 4.53 -9.71
CA LEU A 381 -25.21 5.09 -9.94
C LEU A 381 -25.96 4.40 -11.10
N LEU A 382 -25.29 4.08 -12.21
CA LEU A 382 -25.89 3.32 -13.32
C LEU A 382 -26.32 1.92 -12.88
N ILE A 383 -25.51 1.24 -12.05
CA ILE A 383 -25.89 -0.05 -11.46
C ILE A 383 -27.08 0.10 -10.51
N ASN A 384 -27.15 1.20 -9.73
CA ASN A 384 -28.31 1.50 -8.90
C ASN A 384 -29.60 1.61 -9.73
N ARG A 385 -29.56 2.33 -10.85
CA ARG A 385 -30.70 2.49 -11.77
C ARG A 385 -31.13 1.16 -12.39
N ALA A 386 -30.17 0.42 -12.92
CA ALA A 386 -30.40 -0.91 -13.49
C ALA A 386 -31.09 -1.84 -12.47
N SER A 387 -30.59 -1.84 -11.22
CA SER A 387 -31.12 -2.67 -10.14
C SER A 387 -32.51 -2.22 -9.65
N SER A 388 -32.84 -0.93 -9.79
CA SER A 388 -34.11 -0.34 -9.36
C SER A 388 -35.25 -0.50 -10.38
N ARG A 389 -35.00 -1.22 -11.49
CA ARG A 389 -35.91 -1.38 -12.65
C ARG A 389 -36.21 -0.07 -13.39
N ASP A 390 -35.34 0.92 -13.23
CA ASP A 390 -35.34 2.18 -13.97
C ASP A 390 -34.27 2.07 -15.08
N SER A 391 -34.61 1.33 -16.14
CA SER A 391 -33.65 0.93 -17.18
C SER A 391 -33.45 1.95 -18.28
N GLU A 392 -34.39 2.88 -18.46
CA GLU A 392 -34.35 3.87 -19.55
C GLU A 392 -33.11 4.78 -19.49
N PRO A 393 -32.75 5.38 -18.33
CA PRO A 393 -31.52 6.18 -18.22
C PRO A 393 -30.25 5.37 -18.51
N VAL A 394 -30.24 4.08 -18.13
CA VAL A 394 -29.09 3.18 -18.36
C VAL A 394 -28.93 2.89 -19.85
N VAL A 395 -30.03 2.60 -20.53
CA VAL A 395 -30.06 2.31 -21.97
C VAL A 395 -29.69 3.56 -22.79
N ASP A 396 -30.16 4.72 -22.40
CA ASP A 396 -29.86 5.98 -23.08
C ASP A 396 -28.39 6.37 -22.92
N TRP A 397 -27.87 6.27 -21.70
CA TRP A 397 -26.46 6.49 -21.43
C TRP A 397 -25.56 5.52 -22.20
N ALA A 398 -25.91 4.23 -22.21
CA ALA A 398 -25.19 3.20 -22.95
C ALA A 398 -25.24 3.43 -24.47
N THR A 399 -26.35 3.96 -25.00
CA THR A 399 -26.49 4.31 -26.42
C THR A 399 -25.55 5.47 -26.77
N LYS A 400 -25.49 6.52 -25.94
CA LYS A 400 -24.55 7.64 -26.13
C LYS A 400 -23.09 7.19 -26.03
N ALA A 401 -22.79 6.30 -25.07
CA ALA A 401 -21.46 5.72 -24.89
C ALA A 401 -21.02 4.91 -26.12
N LEU A 402 -21.92 4.12 -26.71
CA LEU A 402 -21.65 3.38 -27.95
C LEU A 402 -21.37 4.31 -29.14
N GLN A 403 -22.09 5.42 -29.25
CA GLN A 403 -21.98 6.35 -30.39
C GLN A 403 -20.74 7.25 -30.31
N SER A 404 -20.44 7.78 -29.13
CA SER A 404 -19.48 8.87 -28.95
C SER A 404 -18.64 8.77 -27.68
N GLY A 405 -18.92 7.79 -26.81
CA GLY A 405 -18.19 7.62 -25.56
C GLY A 405 -16.78 7.07 -25.76
N THR A 406 -15.95 7.31 -24.76
CA THR A 406 -14.65 6.69 -24.57
C THR A 406 -14.78 5.18 -24.38
N GLN A 407 -13.68 4.44 -24.51
CA GLN A 407 -13.69 3.00 -24.24
C GLN A 407 -14.07 2.70 -22.78
N ALA A 408 -13.64 3.57 -21.87
CA ALA A 408 -13.96 3.46 -20.46
C ALA A 408 -15.46 3.61 -20.18
N GLU A 409 -16.10 4.59 -20.82
CA GLU A 409 -17.55 4.77 -20.73
C GLU A 409 -18.31 3.60 -21.35
N ARG A 410 -17.83 3.04 -22.46
CA ARG A 410 -18.43 1.83 -23.07
C ARG A 410 -18.35 0.62 -22.14
N ALA A 411 -17.25 0.44 -21.42
CA ALA A 411 -17.08 -0.64 -20.46
C ALA A 411 -18.06 -0.49 -19.27
N VAL A 412 -18.16 0.71 -18.70
CA VAL A 412 -19.14 1.02 -17.64
C VAL A 412 -20.58 0.79 -18.13
N ALA A 413 -20.89 1.19 -19.37
CA ALA A 413 -22.20 0.98 -19.97
C ALA A 413 -22.52 -0.51 -20.10
N ALA A 414 -21.57 -1.30 -20.61
CA ALA A 414 -21.72 -2.74 -20.77
C ALA A 414 -21.95 -3.43 -19.41
N GLU A 415 -21.20 -3.04 -18.38
CA GLU A 415 -21.40 -3.58 -17.04
C GLU A 415 -22.79 -3.24 -16.48
N ALA A 416 -23.21 -1.98 -16.55
CA ALA A 416 -24.50 -1.56 -16.04
C ALA A 416 -25.67 -2.27 -16.76
N LEU A 417 -25.58 -2.44 -18.08
CA LEU A 417 -26.58 -3.18 -18.87
C LEU A 417 -26.66 -4.66 -18.50
N ALA A 418 -25.58 -5.27 -17.98
CA ALA A 418 -25.62 -6.66 -17.52
C ALA A 418 -26.60 -6.89 -16.35
N TYR A 419 -26.96 -5.83 -15.62
CA TYR A 419 -27.96 -5.85 -14.56
C TYR A 419 -29.39 -5.59 -15.05
N VAL A 420 -29.58 -5.23 -16.33
CA VAL A 420 -30.89 -4.93 -16.92
C VAL A 420 -31.44 -6.16 -17.64
N ALA A 421 -32.53 -6.72 -17.12
CA ALA A 421 -33.23 -7.85 -17.74
C ALA A 421 -34.21 -7.37 -18.84
N ASP A 422 -33.69 -6.94 -19.99
CA ASP A 422 -34.47 -6.42 -21.12
C ASP A 422 -33.84 -6.80 -22.49
N GLU A 423 -34.65 -7.07 -23.52
CA GLU A 423 -34.16 -7.48 -24.84
C GLU A 423 -33.39 -6.37 -25.58
N LYS A 424 -33.81 -5.11 -25.46
CA LYS A 424 -33.10 -3.95 -26.03
C LYS A 424 -31.76 -3.76 -25.34
N ALA A 425 -31.71 -3.95 -24.02
CA ALA A 425 -30.46 -3.94 -23.25
C ALA A 425 -29.50 -5.05 -23.70
N ALA A 426 -29.99 -6.27 -23.93
CA ALA A 426 -29.18 -7.39 -24.42
C ALA A 426 -28.57 -7.11 -25.81
N GLY A 427 -29.35 -6.56 -26.74
CA GLY A 427 -28.85 -6.17 -28.07
C GLY A 427 -27.81 -5.05 -28.02
N LEU A 428 -27.98 -4.07 -27.13
CA LEU A 428 -27.02 -3.00 -26.94
C LEU A 428 -25.73 -3.48 -26.27
N LEU A 429 -25.83 -4.38 -25.29
CA LEU A 429 -24.69 -5.02 -24.64
C LEU A 429 -23.81 -5.79 -25.64
N ALA A 430 -24.41 -6.55 -26.56
CA ALA A 430 -23.67 -7.24 -27.61
C ALA A 430 -22.88 -6.26 -28.50
N ARG A 431 -23.50 -5.16 -28.91
CA ARG A 431 -22.83 -4.12 -29.73
C ARG A 431 -21.73 -3.39 -28.97
N LEU A 432 -21.89 -3.17 -27.67
CA LEU A 432 -20.84 -2.59 -26.82
C LEU A 432 -19.65 -3.54 -26.69
N ARG A 433 -19.89 -4.85 -26.50
CA ARG A 433 -18.83 -5.87 -26.51
C ARG A 433 -18.06 -5.87 -27.83
N ASP A 434 -18.76 -5.91 -28.97
CA ASP A 434 -18.13 -5.81 -30.30
C ASP A 434 -17.31 -4.51 -30.48
N ALA A 435 -17.73 -3.41 -29.86
CA ALA A 435 -17.01 -2.14 -29.92
C ALA A 435 -15.80 -2.10 -28.97
N LEU A 436 -15.85 -2.84 -27.86
CA LEU A 436 -14.77 -2.99 -26.89
C LEU A 436 -13.68 -3.95 -27.39
N ASP A 437 -14.04 -4.94 -28.21
CA ASP A 437 -13.12 -5.89 -28.84
C ASP A 437 -12.27 -5.27 -29.97
N ARG A 438 -12.53 -4.02 -30.37
CA ARG A 438 -11.73 -3.31 -31.37
C ARG A 438 -10.42 -2.79 -30.75
N PRO A 439 -9.29 -2.84 -31.48
CA PRO A 439 -8.00 -2.37 -30.97
C PRO A 439 -8.05 -0.90 -30.54
N ARG A 440 -7.44 -0.60 -29.39
CA ARG A 440 -7.45 0.72 -28.75
C ARG A 440 -6.72 1.75 -29.65
N PRO A 441 -7.38 2.83 -30.10
CA PRO A 441 -6.77 3.80 -31.02
C PRO A 441 -5.66 4.66 -30.38
N ALA A 442 -5.54 4.67 -29.05
CA ALA A 442 -4.55 5.49 -28.31
C ALA A 442 -3.24 4.76 -27.98
N CYS A 443 -3.16 3.45 -28.18
CA CYS A 443 -1.92 2.73 -27.91
C CYS A 443 -1.01 2.79 -29.15
N PRO A 444 0.19 3.38 -29.04
CA PRO A 444 1.13 3.38 -30.16
C PRO A 444 1.43 1.94 -30.59
N ALA A 445 1.57 1.71 -31.89
CA ALA A 445 1.92 0.40 -32.42
C ALA A 445 3.31 0.00 -31.93
N SER A 446 3.38 -0.84 -30.90
CA SER A 446 4.63 -1.49 -30.50
C SER A 446 5.02 -2.54 -31.55
N THR A 447 6.27 -2.48 -32.00
CA THR A 447 6.94 -3.58 -32.68
C THR A 447 6.98 -4.77 -31.73
N SER A 448 6.61 -5.97 -32.20
CA SER A 448 6.85 -7.23 -31.49
C SER A 448 8.28 -7.26 -30.95
N GLY A 449 8.43 -6.97 -29.66
CA GLY A 449 9.71 -7.08 -28.97
C GLY A 449 10.10 -8.55 -28.86
N PRO A 450 11.40 -8.86 -28.75
CA PRO A 450 11.82 -10.23 -28.44
C PRO A 450 11.11 -10.74 -27.18
N ALA A 451 10.95 -12.06 -27.06
CA ALA A 451 10.58 -12.68 -25.79
C ALA A 451 11.48 -12.13 -24.67
N LEU A 452 10.99 -12.08 -23.42
CA LEU A 452 11.91 -11.89 -22.29
C LEU A 452 13.06 -12.87 -22.50
N SER A 453 14.29 -12.41 -22.25
CA SER A 453 15.42 -13.32 -22.34
C SER A 453 15.11 -14.56 -21.50
N ASP A 454 15.53 -15.72 -21.97
CA ASP A 454 15.60 -16.99 -21.23
C ASP A 454 16.54 -16.88 -20.00
N SER A 455 16.69 -15.69 -19.41
CA SER A 455 17.60 -15.32 -18.33
C SER A 455 17.33 -16.08 -17.03
N GLY A 456 16.43 -17.06 -17.01
CA GLY A 456 16.58 -18.27 -16.21
C GLY A 456 16.78 -18.03 -14.72
N GLY A 457 16.17 -16.97 -14.16
CA GLY A 457 16.34 -16.62 -12.75
C GLY A 457 17.73 -16.06 -12.37
N THR A 458 18.51 -15.56 -13.34
CA THR A 458 19.85 -14.99 -13.14
C THR A 458 19.90 -13.52 -13.53
N VAL A 459 20.69 -12.73 -12.80
CA VAL A 459 20.85 -11.29 -13.06
C VAL A 459 21.95 -11.07 -14.11
N ASP A 460 21.65 -10.31 -15.16
CA ASP A 460 22.69 -9.76 -16.04
C ASP A 460 23.32 -8.53 -15.37
N TRP A 461 24.25 -8.78 -14.44
CA TRP A 461 24.92 -7.72 -13.68
C TRP A 461 25.53 -6.65 -14.57
N ALA A 462 26.12 -7.05 -15.71
CA ALA A 462 26.73 -6.12 -16.64
C ALA A 462 25.68 -5.29 -17.40
N GLY A 463 24.56 -5.90 -17.79
CA GLY A 463 23.42 -5.21 -18.39
C GLY A 463 22.74 -4.24 -17.43
N LEU A 464 22.51 -4.68 -16.20
CA LEU A 464 21.88 -3.88 -15.16
C LEU A 464 22.75 -2.67 -14.80
N ALA A 465 24.06 -2.86 -14.58
CA ALA A 465 24.99 -1.76 -14.30
C ALA A 465 25.13 -0.74 -15.45
N ARG A 466 24.97 -1.19 -16.71
CA ARG A 466 24.93 -0.28 -17.87
C ARG A 466 23.64 0.55 -17.92
N THR A 467 22.54 -0.01 -17.43
CA THR A 467 21.20 0.56 -17.56
C THR A 467 20.83 1.44 -16.36
N LEU A 468 21.25 1.02 -15.17
CA LEU A 468 21.12 1.72 -13.90
C LEU A 468 22.52 1.86 -13.28
N PRO A 469 23.31 2.87 -13.68
CA PRO A 469 24.53 3.20 -12.99
C PRO A 469 24.25 3.48 -11.50
N SER A 470 25.26 3.25 -10.66
CA SER A 470 25.22 3.47 -9.20
C SER A 470 25.02 4.94 -8.78
N ASP A 471 24.75 5.84 -9.73
CA ASP A 471 24.54 7.27 -9.52
C ASP A 471 23.13 7.62 -8.99
N GLY A 472 22.19 6.66 -9.04
CA GLY A 472 20.81 6.87 -8.60
C GLY A 472 20.01 7.83 -9.50
N GLU A 473 20.54 8.18 -10.67
CA GLU A 473 19.94 9.14 -11.61
C GLU A 473 19.03 8.47 -12.63
N HIS A 474 18.55 7.25 -12.37
CA HIS A 474 17.72 6.51 -13.31
C HIS A 474 16.46 5.97 -12.63
N GLY A 475 15.35 6.05 -13.36
CA GLY A 475 14.04 5.70 -12.86
C GLY A 475 13.08 5.29 -13.95
N LEU A 476 11.88 4.87 -13.52
CA LEU A 476 10.82 4.40 -14.40
C LEU A 476 9.71 5.45 -14.47
N GLU A 477 9.51 5.99 -15.67
CA GLU A 477 8.46 6.96 -15.96
C GLU A 477 7.19 6.23 -16.44
N PHE A 478 6.08 6.41 -15.72
CA PHE A 478 4.75 6.01 -16.13
C PHE A 478 4.00 7.22 -16.65
N ARG A 479 3.78 7.25 -17.96
CA ARG A 479 2.92 8.25 -18.58
C ARG A 479 1.49 7.73 -18.60
N THR A 480 0.57 8.50 -18.05
CA THR A 480 -0.85 8.15 -17.93
C THR A 480 -1.72 9.21 -18.59
N THR A 481 -3.02 8.90 -18.77
CA THR A 481 -4.03 9.86 -19.21
C THR A 481 -4.19 11.08 -18.29
N ARG A 482 -3.69 11.02 -17.05
CA ARG A 482 -3.77 12.08 -16.04
C ARG A 482 -2.47 12.83 -15.79
N GLY A 483 -1.39 12.44 -16.46
CA GLY A 483 -0.05 12.98 -16.26
C GLY A 483 0.99 11.90 -16.07
N THR A 484 2.15 12.29 -15.54
CA THR A 484 3.32 11.41 -15.43
C THR A 484 3.69 11.17 -13.97
N VAL A 485 4.09 9.94 -13.66
CA VAL A 485 4.65 9.53 -12.36
C VAL A 485 6.02 8.91 -12.61
N THR A 486 7.02 9.30 -11.84
CA THR A 486 8.40 8.80 -12.01
C THR A 486 8.85 8.11 -10.73
N PHE A 487 9.37 6.90 -10.85
CA PHE A 487 9.84 6.09 -9.72
C PHE A 487 11.37 5.91 -9.78
N GLU A 488 12.06 6.18 -8.67
CA GLU A 488 13.42 5.67 -8.44
C GLU A 488 13.35 4.17 -8.18
N LEU A 489 14.25 3.39 -8.82
CA LEU A 489 14.27 1.92 -8.71
C LEU A 489 15.26 1.44 -7.64
N PHE A 490 14.86 0.43 -6.86
CA PHE A 490 15.64 -0.16 -5.77
C PHE A 490 16.43 -1.39 -6.23
N ALA A 491 17.25 -1.20 -7.25
CA ALA A 491 17.97 -2.28 -7.92
C ALA A 491 19.01 -3.01 -7.04
N GLU A 492 19.47 -2.39 -5.94
CA GLU A 492 20.32 -3.09 -4.97
C GLU A 492 19.56 -3.91 -3.93
N GLU A 493 18.24 -3.69 -3.75
CA GLU A 493 17.41 -4.54 -2.88
C GLU A 493 16.74 -5.68 -3.66
N ALA A 494 16.35 -5.43 -4.92
CA ALA A 494 15.67 -6.39 -5.78
C ALA A 494 16.18 -6.35 -7.24
N PRO A 495 17.45 -6.73 -7.51
CA PRO A 495 18.06 -6.64 -8.83
C PRO A 495 17.33 -7.45 -9.91
N LEU A 496 16.88 -8.66 -9.60
CA LEU A 496 16.24 -9.53 -10.59
C LEU A 496 14.83 -9.03 -10.92
N SER A 497 14.07 -8.59 -9.91
CA SER A 497 12.76 -7.98 -10.12
C SER A 497 12.86 -6.67 -10.91
N VAL A 498 13.83 -5.81 -10.60
CA VAL A 498 14.07 -4.56 -11.32
C VAL A 498 14.49 -4.82 -12.77
N GLN A 499 15.40 -5.76 -13.01
CA GLN A 499 15.80 -6.15 -14.37
C GLN A 499 14.58 -6.59 -15.19
N ALA A 500 13.73 -7.47 -14.64
CA ALA A 500 12.55 -7.96 -15.34
C ALA A 500 11.57 -6.83 -15.70
N ILE A 501 11.36 -5.86 -14.80
CA ILE A 501 10.53 -4.69 -15.08
C ILE A 501 11.13 -3.79 -16.17
N ILE A 502 12.44 -3.58 -16.16
CA ILE A 502 13.14 -2.79 -17.19
C ILE A 502 13.04 -3.46 -18.56
N GLU A 503 13.20 -4.78 -18.62
CA GLU A 503 13.05 -5.56 -19.85
C GLU A 503 11.63 -5.45 -20.40
N LEU A 504 10.61 -5.60 -19.54
CA LEU A 504 9.20 -5.42 -19.93
C LEU A 504 8.90 -4.00 -20.41
N ALA A 505 9.43 -2.97 -19.73
CA ALA A 505 9.27 -1.57 -20.14
C ALA A 505 9.93 -1.30 -21.50
N SER A 506 11.16 -1.77 -21.68
CA SER A 506 11.94 -1.59 -22.92
C SER A 506 11.32 -2.33 -24.11
N ALA A 507 10.66 -3.46 -23.86
CA ALA A 507 9.90 -4.21 -24.86
C ALA A 507 8.51 -3.61 -25.14
N GLY A 508 8.11 -2.53 -24.45
CA GLY A 508 6.78 -1.94 -24.58
C GLY A 508 5.65 -2.86 -24.08
N ARG A 509 5.95 -3.79 -23.17
CA ARG A 509 4.96 -4.75 -22.62
C ARG A 509 4.26 -4.25 -21.35
N LEU A 510 4.57 -3.02 -20.92
CA LEU A 510 3.90 -2.34 -19.81
C LEU A 510 2.98 -1.19 -20.25
N ASP A 511 2.71 -1.04 -21.55
CA ASP A 511 1.86 0.02 -22.09
C ASP A 511 0.36 -0.34 -22.11
N CYS A 512 -0.49 0.61 -22.52
CA CYS A 512 -1.95 0.51 -22.48
C CYS A 512 -2.56 -0.60 -23.35
N ARG A 513 -1.73 -1.23 -24.20
CA ARG A 513 -2.13 -2.39 -25.00
C ARG A 513 -2.19 -3.64 -24.12
N TRP A 514 -1.33 -3.70 -23.11
CA TRP A 514 -1.14 -4.86 -22.26
C TRP A 514 -1.66 -4.65 -20.86
N LEU A 515 -1.62 -3.42 -20.32
CA LEU A 515 -1.99 -3.15 -18.93
C LEU A 515 -3.08 -2.09 -18.78
N GLU A 516 -3.94 -2.33 -17.80
CA GLU A 516 -4.96 -1.41 -17.31
C GLU A 516 -4.75 -1.10 -15.83
N PRO A 517 -4.71 0.18 -15.43
CA PRO A 517 -4.77 0.55 -14.04
C PRO A 517 -6.18 0.29 -13.48
N GLU A 518 -6.24 -0.58 -12.49
CA GLU A 518 -7.40 -0.85 -11.67
C GLU A 518 -7.22 -0.15 -10.31
N VAL A 519 -8.05 0.85 -10.05
CA VAL A 519 -8.03 1.54 -8.76
C VAL A 519 -8.78 0.71 -7.73
N ILE A 520 -8.05 0.09 -6.81
CA ILE A 520 -8.59 -0.72 -5.71
C ILE A 520 -8.32 0.02 -4.41
N GLY A 521 -9.35 0.73 -3.93
CA GLY A 521 -9.30 1.48 -2.68
C GLY A 521 -8.17 2.51 -2.68
N GLU A 522 -7.09 2.19 -1.98
CA GLU A 522 -5.92 3.04 -1.74
C GLU A 522 -4.68 2.61 -2.55
N SER A 523 -4.88 1.82 -3.60
CA SER A 523 -3.83 1.33 -4.49
C SER A 523 -4.30 1.38 -5.95
N VAL A 524 -3.34 1.38 -6.87
CA VAL A 524 -3.57 1.19 -8.31
C VAL A 524 -2.84 -0.06 -8.72
N ARG A 525 -3.60 -1.09 -9.09
CA ARG A 525 -3.07 -2.33 -9.62
C ARG A 525 -2.93 -2.21 -11.13
N LEU A 526 -1.86 -2.74 -11.70
CA LEU A 526 -1.70 -2.88 -13.14
C LEU A 526 -2.09 -4.31 -13.54
N ARG A 527 -3.24 -4.44 -14.20
CA ARG A 527 -3.83 -5.72 -14.61
C ARG A 527 -3.66 -5.93 -16.12
N PRO A 528 -3.48 -7.16 -16.61
CA PRO A 528 -3.54 -7.44 -18.04
C PRO A 528 -4.88 -6.96 -18.64
N ALA A 529 -4.83 -6.29 -19.80
CA ALA A 529 -6.00 -5.72 -20.46
C ALA A 529 -7.01 -6.79 -20.93
N ASP A 530 -6.53 -8.01 -21.15
CA ASP A 530 -7.28 -9.21 -21.57
C ASP A 530 -7.64 -10.15 -20.40
N TRP A 531 -7.50 -9.69 -19.15
CA TRP A 531 -7.83 -10.51 -18.00
C TRP A 531 -9.35 -10.71 -17.87
N ASN A 532 -9.79 -11.99 -17.89
CA ASN A 532 -11.21 -12.36 -17.90
C ASN A 532 -11.77 -12.71 -16.51
N GLY A 533 -10.96 -12.67 -15.45
CA GLY A 533 -11.38 -13.06 -14.09
C GLY A 533 -11.24 -14.55 -13.79
N ASP A 534 -11.08 -15.40 -14.81
CA ASP A 534 -11.11 -16.86 -14.68
C ASP A 534 -9.73 -17.50 -14.45
N GLY A 535 -8.70 -16.71 -14.12
CA GLY A 535 -7.37 -17.21 -13.73
C GLY A 535 -6.50 -17.84 -14.82
N GLU A 536 -6.99 -17.99 -16.06
CA GLU A 536 -6.32 -18.80 -17.10
C GLU A 536 -5.85 -18.05 -18.36
N VAL A 537 -5.83 -16.71 -18.40
CA VAL A 537 -5.34 -16.02 -19.62
C VAL A 537 -3.89 -15.53 -19.43
N PRO A 538 -2.89 -16.23 -20.00
CA PRO A 538 -1.58 -15.65 -20.21
C PRO A 538 -1.73 -14.55 -21.27
N PHE A 539 -1.14 -13.38 -20.98
CA PHE A 539 -0.95 -12.24 -21.88
C PHE A 539 -1.08 -12.62 -23.34
N GLY A 540 -2.16 -12.24 -24.02
CA GLY A 540 -2.42 -12.43 -25.45
C GLY A 540 -1.37 -13.23 -26.22
N GLY A 541 -1.40 -14.56 -26.11
CA GLY A 541 -0.52 -15.46 -26.87
C GLY A 541 0.99 -15.37 -26.59
N THR A 542 1.39 -14.88 -25.42
CA THR A 542 2.78 -14.84 -24.93
C THR A 542 2.85 -15.43 -23.52
N ASP A 543 3.76 -16.39 -23.32
CA ASP A 543 3.93 -17.25 -22.13
C ASP A 543 4.38 -16.54 -20.83
N LEU A 544 3.97 -15.29 -20.58
CA LEU A 544 4.49 -14.49 -19.47
C LEU A 544 3.39 -13.84 -18.65
N SER A 545 3.16 -14.31 -17.42
CA SER A 545 2.32 -13.64 -16.43
C SER A 545 3.14 -12.63 -15.62
N LEU A 546 2.58 -11.46 -15.28
CA LEU A 546 3.19 -10.57 -14.26
C LEU A 546 3.29 -11.26 -12.91
N ALA A 547 2.49 -12.31 -12.71
CA ALA A 547 2.51 -13.15 -11.53
C ALA A 547 3.74 -14.10 -11.49
N ASP A 548 4.38 -14.34 -12.64
CA ASP A 548 5.59 -15.16 -12.77
C ASP A 548 6.87 -14.32 -12.68
N LEU A 549 6.73 -13.01 -12.45
CA LEU A 549 7.89 -12.16 -12.26
C LEU A 549 8.68 -12.61 -11.02
N PRO A 550 10.01 -12.64 -11.13
CA PRO A 550 10.85 -12.99 -9.99
C PRO A 550 10.59 -12.00 -8.85
N ALA A 551 10.26 -12.54 -7.68
CA ALA A 551 10.09 -11.78 -6.46
C ALA A 551 11.27 -11.99 -5.51
N GLU A 552 11.67 -10.92 -4.85
CA GLU A 552 12.73 -10.85 -3.85
C GLU A 552 12.16 -10.22 -2.57
N ILE A 553 12.59 -10.69 -1.40
CA ILE A 553 12.12 -10.15 -0.13
C ILE A 553 12.93 -8.90 0.21
N THR A 554 12.29 -7.72 0.18
CA THR A 554 12.94 -6.42 0.37
C THR A 554 12.78 -5.87 1.80
N ARG A 555 13.70 -5.00 2.23
CA ARG A 555 13.63 -4.30 3.53
C ARG A 555 12.68 -3.11 3.48
N SER A 556 12.61 -2.48 2.32
CA SER A 556 11.66 -1.43 1.98
C SER A 556 10.21 -1.92 2.12
N ARG A 557 9.32 -1.05 2.61
CA ARG A 557 7.90 -1.35 2.85
C ARG A 557 7.00 -0.72 1.79
N PRO A 558 5.87 -1.36 1.45
CA PRO A 558 4.79 -0.69 0.76
C PRO A 558 4.33 0.53 1.57
N GLY A 559 4.25 1.68 0.91
CA GLY A 559 3.82 2.95 1.47
C GLY A 559 3.41 3.90 0.34
N ARG A 560 2.88 5.07 0.66
CA ARG A 560 2.40 5.98 -0.40
C ARG A 560 3.53 6.30 -1.37
N GLY A 561 3.28 6.10 -2.66
CA GLY A 561 4.26 6.31 -3.72
C GLY A 561 5.18 5.12 -3.99
N THR A 562 5.05 3.98 -3.31
CA THR A 562 5.88 2.81 -3.65
C THR A 562 5.31 2.05 -4.85
N LEU A 563 6.22 1.51 -5.67
CA LEU A 563 5.94 0.54 -6.71
C LEU A 563 6.28 -0.85 -6.19
N VAL A 564 5.30 -1.75 -6.17
CA VAL A 564 5.38 -3.04 -5.48
C VAL A 564 4.99 -4.16 -6.42
N LEU A 565 5.73 -5.27 -6.39
CA LEU A 565 5.36 -6.53 -7.02
C LEU A 565 4.76 -7.47 -5.97
N VAL A 566 3.54 -7.93 -6.25
CA VAL A 566 2.82 -8.93 -5.47
C VAL A 566 2.94 -10.27 -6.19
N PRO A 567 3.63 -11.28 -5.62
CA PRO A 567 3.81 -12.60 -6.24
C PRO A 567 2.57 -13.50 -6.15
N TRP A 568 2.49 -14.52 -7.01
CA TRP A 568 1.49 -15.61 -6.92
C TRP A 568 2.00 -16.77 -6.02
N PRO A 569 1.12 -17.47 -5.26
CA PRO A 569 -0.27 -17.13 -4.94
C PRO A 569 -0.33 -16.12 -3.79
N ALA A 570 -1.00 -14.99 -4.01
CA ALA A 570 -1.35 -14.06 -2.94
C ALA A 570 -2.80 -14.34 -2.50
N GLU A 571 -3.01 -15.33 -1.63
CA GLU A 571 -4.30 -15.52 -0.96
C GLU A 571 -4.45 -14.48 0.16
N THR A 572 -4.69 -13.21 -0.17
CA THR A 572 -4.98 -12.22 0.86
C THR A 572 -6.02 -11.22 0.40
N ARG A 573 -6.95 -10.90 1.28
CA ARG A 573 -8.00 -9.90 1.09
C ARG A 573 -7.56 -8.60 1.75
N ASP A 574 -7.79 -7.46 1.09
CA ASP A 574 -7.59 -6.14 1.68
C ASP A 574 -8.54 -5.90 2.87
N GLN A 575 -8.41 -4.76 3.56
CA GLN A 575 -9.27 -4.38 4.69
C GLN A 575 -10.78 -4.26 4.33
N LEU A 576 -11.12 -4.25 3.04
CA LEU A 576 -12.49 -4.23 2.53
C LEU A 576 -12.98 -5.63 2.12
N GLY A 577 -12.15 -6.66 2.29
CA GLY A 577 -12.46 -8.04 1.89
C GLY A 577 -12.20 -8.35 0.41
N VAL A 578 -11.51 -7.47 -0.33
CA VAL A 578 -11.20 -7.62 -1.75
C VAL A 578 -9.90 -8.40 -1.93
N GLU A 579 -9.96 -9.50 -2.68
CA GLU A 579 -8.80 -10.34 -3.00
C GLU A 579 -7.73 -9.56 -3.77
N VAL A 580 -6.54 -9.44 -3.18
CA VAL A 580 -5.37 -8.82 -3.82
C VAL A 580 -4.75 -9.86 -4.74
N SER A 581 -5.18 -9.89 -6.00
CA SER A 581 -4.54 -10.78 -6.96
C SER A 581 -3.18 -10.22 -7.42
N PRO A 582 -2.23 -11.10 -7.77
CA PRO A 582 -0.83 -10.72 -7.99
C PRO A 582 -0.61 -9.81 -9.20
N GLY A 583 0.57 -9.19 -9.22
CA GLY A 583 1.00 -8.24 -10.24
C GLY A 583 1.68 -6.99 -9.68
N LEU A 584 1.81 -5.98 -10.53
CA LEU A 584 2.47 -4.71 -10.22
C LEU A 584 1.46 -3.70 -9.63
N VAL A 585 1.79 -3.08 -8.50
CA VAL A 585 0.90 -2.21 -7.72
C VAL A 585 1.59 -0.90 -7.38
N MET A 586 0.92 0.23 -7.65
CA MET A 586 1.31 1.55 -7.17
C MET A 586 0.48 1.91 -5.94
N VAL A 587 1.15 2.22 -4.84
CA VAL A 587 0.49 2.46 -3.56
C VAL A 587 0.13 3.94 -3.38
N ARG A 588 -1.12 4.26 -3.02
CA ARG A 588 -1.63 5.65 -2.87
C ARG A 588 -1.85 6.08 -1.42
N SER A 589 -1.54 5.21 -0.47
CA SER A 589 -1.76 5.45 0.96
C SER A 589 -0.61 4.89 1.78
N GLU A 590 -0.36 5.49 2.94
CA GLU A 590 0.61 4.99 3.92
C GLU A 590 0.20 3.65 4.53
N VAL A 591 -1.05 3.22 4.29
CA VAL A 591 -1.70 2.14 5.02
C VAL A 591 -2.30 1.19 3.99
N VAL A 592 -1.44 0.44 3.32
CA VAL A 592 -1.89 -0.65 2.45
C VAL A 592 -1.48 -1.97 3.08
N ASP A 593 -2.49 -2.80 3.34
CA ASP A 593 -2.30 -4.18 3.79
C ASP A 593 -2.11 -5.03 2.52
N LEU A 594 -0.88 -5.03 2.00
CA LEU A 594 -0.52 -5.93 0.91
C LEU A 594 -0.15 -7.30 1.48
N PRO A 595 -0.42 -8.40 0.74
CA PRO A 595 0.07 -9.73 1.08
C PRO A 595 1.57 -9.69 1.35
N THR A 596 2.04 -10.37 2.38
CA THR A 596 3.48 -10.55 2.60
C THR A 596 3.84 -12.00 2.28
N PRO A 597 4.97 -12.25 1.57
CA PRO A 597 5.98 -11.30 1.11
C PRO A 597 5.57 -10.49 -0.14
N VAL A 598 6.08 -9.26 -0.23
CA VAL A 598 6.05 -8.41 -1.44
C VAL A 598 7.44 -7.90 -1.74
N THR A 599 7.69 -7.58 -3.01
CA THR A 599 8.93 -6.93 -3.45
C THR A 599 8.67 -5.45 -3.71
N VAL A 600 9.32 -4.55 -2.96
CA VAL A 600 9.28 -3.12 -3.27
C VAL A 600 10.36 -2.82 -4.31
N ILE A 601 9.93 -2.45 -5.51
CA ILE A 601 10.79 -2.24 -6.68
C ILE A 601 11.25 -0.78 -6.78
N GLY A 602 10.50 0.16 -6.19
CA GLY A 602 10.87 1.56 -6.23
C GLY A 602 9.94 2.50 -5.48
N SER A 603 10.28 3.79 -5.51
CA SER A 603 9.49 4.86 -4.88
C SER A 603 9.33 6.07 -5.79
N ALA A 604 8.15 6.68 -5.78
CA ALA A 604 7.84 7.84 -6.59
C ALA A 604 8.68 9.03 -6.15
N VAL A 605 9.46 9.57 -7.07
CA VAL A 605 10.24 10.80 -6.90
C VAL A 605 9.50 12.02 -7.44
N GLU A 606 8.61 11.81 -8.42
CA GLU A 606 7.77 12.84 -9.02
C GLU A 606 6.37 12.30 -9.34
N GLY A 607 5.38 13.20 -9.39
CA GLY A 607 4.03 12.84 -9.85
C GLY A 607 3.12 12.16 -8.81
N LEU A 608 3.41 12.25 -7.50
CA LEU A 608 2.50 11.73 -6.46
C LEU A 608 1.06 12.25 -6.59
N ALA A 609 0.88 13.52 -6.96
CA ALA A 609 -0.44 14.11 -7.20
C ALA A 609 -1.13 13.56 -8.48
N VAL A 610 -0.37 12.99 -9.43
CA VAL A 610 -0.95 12.27 -10.58
C VAL A 610 -1.44 10.90 -10.13
N LEU A 611 -0.61 10.17 -9.37
CA LEU A 611 -0.95 8.89 -8.78
C LEU A 611 -2.25 8.99 -7.93
N ASP A 612 -2.41 10.07 -7.18
CA ASP A 612 -3.62 10.35 -6.38
C ASP A 612 -4.85 10.78 -7.19
N ARG A 613 -4.70 11.05 -8.49
CA ARG A 613 -5.81 11.40 -9.39
C ARG A 613 -6.15 10.28 -10.37
N LEU A 614 -5.45 9.14 -10.32
CA LEU A 614 -5.80 7.99 -11.14
C LEU A 614 -7.19 7.46 -10.75
N GLU A 615 -7.99 7.18 -11.77
CA GLU A 615 -9.37 6.71 -11.72
C GLU A 615 -9.52 5.35 -12.42
N TYR A 616 -10.68 4.72 -12.22
CA TYR A 616 -11.07 3.50 -12.92
C TYR A 616 -11.01 3.70 -14.44
N LEU A 617 -10.28 2.82 -15.14
CA LEU A 617 -10.09 2.83 -16.61
C LEU A 617 -9.30 4.03 -17.18
N ASP A 618 -8.53 4.75 -16.35
CA ASP A 618 -7.40 5.51 -16.88
C ASP A 618 -6.44 4.57 -17.64
N LEU A 619 -5.52 5.10 -18.43
CA LEU A 619 -4.57 4.26 -19.19
C LEU A 619 -3.13 4.59 -18.81
N ILE A 620 -2.29 3.55 -18.75
CA ILE A 620 -0.83 3.72 -18.77
C ILE A 620 -0.40 3.82 -20.24
N GLU A 621 -0.30 5.03 -20.77
CA GLU A 621 0.01 5.26 -22.19
C GLU A 621 1.38 4.72 -22.59
N SER A 622 2.37 4.84 -21.70
CA SER A 622 3.70 4.24 -21.89
C SER A 622 4.46 4.15 -20.58
N VAL A 623 5.39 3.20 -20.50
CA VAL A 623 6.37 3.08 -19.42
C VAL A 623 7.77 3.11 -20.02
N ARG A 624 8.65 3.97 -19.51
CA ARG A 624 9.99 4.16 -20.08
C ARG A 624 11.04 4.35 -19.00
N LEU A 625 12.24 3.87 -19.27
CA LEU A 625 13.40 4.23 -18.48
C LEU A 625 13.77 5.69 -18.77
N VAL A 626 13.94 6.48 -17.72
CA VAL A 626 14.32 7.90 -17.80
C VAL A 626 15.45 8.19 -16.83
N ARG A 627 16.12 9.32 -17.04
CA ARG A 627 16.99 9.88 -16.02
C ARG A 627 16.18 10.67 -15.00
N THR A 628 16.36 10.37 -13.72
CA THR A 628 15.78 11.11 -12.60
C THR A 628 16.72 12.24 -12.20
N THR A 629 16.16 13.37 -11.78
CA THR A 629 16.95 14.45 -11.20
C THR A 629 17.44 13.98 -9.81
N PRO A 630 18.74 14.03 -9.50
CA PRO A 630 19.22 13.61 -8.19
C PRO A 630 18.57 14.43 -7.08
N ARG A 631 18.14 13.76 -6.00
CA ARG A 631 17.66 14.41 -4.77
C ARG A 631 18.79 15.25 -4.20
N THR A 632 18.79 16.56 -4.45
CA THR A 632 19.59 17.53 -3.69
C THR A 632 18.96 17.69 -2.32
N GLY A 633 19.19 16.71 -1.46
CA GLY A 633 18.67 16.68 -0.10
C GLY A 633 19.53 15.76 0.74
N THR A 634 20.69 16.25 1.19
CA THR A 634 21.32 15.74 2.40
C THR A 634 20.33 15.95 3.54
N TYR A 635 19.69 14.88 4.00
CA TYR A 635 18.94 14.93 5.25
C TYR A 635 19.96 14.80 6.41
N PRO A 636 19.95 15.74 7.38
CA PRO A 636 20.75 15.66 8.59
C PRO A 636 20.28 14.56 9.56
#